data_AF-A0A7H4MRD9-F1
#
_entry.id   AF-A0A7H4MRD9-F1
#
_cell.length_a   1.000
_cell.length_b   1.000
_cell.length_c   1.000
_cell.angle_alpha   90.00
_cell.angle_beta   90.00
_cell.angle_gamma   90.00
#
_symmetry.space_group_name_H-M   'P 1'
#
loop_
_entity.id
_entity.type
_entity.pdbx_description
1 polymer ?
#
loop_
_entity_poly.entity_id
_entity_poly.type
_entity_poly.pdbx_seq_one_letter_code
_entity_poly.pdbx_strand_id
1 'polypeptide(L)'
;MSSLSQAATAAEKRTNARYWIVVMLFIVTSFNYGDRATLSIAGSEMAKDIGLDPVGMGYVFSAFSWAYVIGQIPGGWLLDRFGSKRVYFWSIFIWSMFTLLQGFVDIFSGFGIIIALFTLRFLVGLAESPSFPGNSRIVAAWFPAQERGTAVSIFNSAQYFATVIFAPIMGWLTHEVGWSHVFFFMGGLGIVISFVWLKVIHDPNNHPGVNQKELDYIAEGGALINMDQKSSAQKVPFSVKMGQIRQLIGSRMMIGIYIGQYCINALTYFFITWFPVYLVQARGMSILKAGFVASVPAVCGFVGGVLGGVISDWLMRRTGSLNIARKTPIVLGCCSP
;
A
#
# COMPACT_ATOMS: atom_id res chain seq x y z
N MET A 1 -33.54 38.58 -36.54
CA MET A 1 -32.22 38.45 -37.20
C MET A 1 -31.19 39.06 -36.26
N SER A 2 -30.64 38.30 -35.31
CA SER A 2 -29.49 37.37 -35.48
C SER A 2 -28.13 38.08 -35.49
N SER A 3 -27.46 38.08 -34.35
CA SER A 3 -26.01 37.82 -34.24
C SER A 3 -25.68 37.72 -32.75
N LEU A 4 -25.74 36.52 -32.18
CA LEU A 4 -24.53 35.72 -31.98
C LEU A 4 -23.47 36.45 -31.14
N SER A 5 -23.82 36.90 -29.93
CA SER A 5 -22.88 36.86 -28.80
C SER A 5 -23.07 35.55 -28.04
N GLN A 6 -23.12 34.45 -28.79
CA GLN A 6 -22.76 33.14 -28.26
C GLN A 6 -21.25 33.21 -28.07
N ALA A 7 -20.83 33.80 -26.95
CA ALA A 7 -19.49 33.65 -26.45
C ALA A 7 -19.27 32.14 -26.39
N ALA A 8 -18.52 31.63 -27.35
CA ALA A 8 -18.02 30.28 -27.32
C ALA A 8 -17.28 30.18 -26.00
N THR A 9 -17.92 29.59 -24.99
CA THR A 9 -17.28 29.08 -23.80
C THR A 9 -16.28 28.08 -24.35
N ALA A 10 -15.05 28.55 -24.57
CA ALA A 10 -13.93 27.73 -24.99
C ALA A 10 -13.97 26.53 -24.07
N ALA A 11 -14.26 25.34 -24.63
CA ALA A 11 -14.61 24.18 -23.84
C ALA A 11 -13.42 23.87 -22.94
N GLU A 12 -13.50 24.33 -21.69
CA GLU A 12 -12.41 24.22 -20.72
C GLU A 12 -12.00 22.75 -20.68
N LYS A 13 -10.72 22.48 -20.93
CA LYS A 13 -10.23 21.10 -20.94
C LYS A 13 -10.17 20.61 -19.50
N ARG A 14 -10.45 19.31 -19.32
CA ARG A 14 -10.33 18.67 -18.02
C ARG A 14 -8.90 18.81 -17.50
N THR A 15 -8.76 19.11 -16.23
CA THR A 15 -7.48 19.07 -15.52
C THR A 15 -7.03 17.62 -15.35
N ASN A 16 -5.73 17.45 -15.04
CA ASN A 16 -5.08 16.14 -14.88
C ASN A 16 -4.68 15.91 -13.41
N ALA A 17 -5.37 16.54 -12.46
CA ALA A 17 -4.98 16.56 -11.05
C ALA A 17 -5.02 15.15 -10.43
N ARG A 18 -5.97 14.31 -10.85
CA ARG A 18 -6.08 12.91 -10.40
C ARG A 18 -4.79 12.10 -10.60
N TYR A 19 -4.04 12.33 -11.68
CA TYR A 19 -2.82 11.57 -11.96
C TYR A 19 -1.71 11.91 -10.97
N TRP A 20 -1.62 13.18 -10.53
CA TRP A 20 -0.70 13.58 -9.47
C TRP A 20 -1.03 12.92 -8.13
N ILE A 21 -2.32 12.69 -7.84
CA ILE A 21 -2.74 11.92 -6.66
C ILE A 21 -2.21 10.49 -6.75
N VAL A 22 -2.34 9.81 -7.89
CA VAL A 22 -1.78 8.45 -8.07
C VAL A 22 -0.26 8.44 -7.97
N VAL A 23 0.44 9.42 -8.54
CA VAL A 23 1.90 9.55 -8.39
C VAL A 23 2.27 9.70 -6.91
N MET A 24 1.55 10.51 -6.15
CA MET A 24 1.78 10.66 -4.71
C MET A 24 1.51 9.36 -3.95
N LEU A 25 0.42 8.66 -4.25
CA LEU A 25 0.12 7.34 -3.66
C LEU A 25 1.21 6.32 -3.99
N PHE A 26 1.74 6.35 -5.22
CA PHE A 26 2.86 5.50 -5.64
C PHE A 26 4.14 5.80 -4.86
N ILE A 27 4.48 7.08 -4.66
CA ILE A 27 5.66 7.49 -3.86
C ILE A 27 5.51 7.04 -2.41
N VAL A 28 4.36 7.31 -1.77
CA VAL A 28 4.12 6.90 -0.38
C VAL A 28 4.14 5.39 -0.24
N THR A 29 3.52 4.67 -1.18
CA THR A 29 3.52 3.20 -1.16
C THR A 29 4.92 2.65 -1.41
N SER A 30 5.71 3.25 -2.30
CA SER A 30 7.11 2.85 -2.51
C SER A 30 7.92 3.03 -1.22
N PHE A 31 7.76 4.17 -0.56
CA PHE A 31 8.42 4.47 0.70
C PHE A 31 7.99 3.49 1.81
N ASN A 32 6.70 3.19 1.89
CA ASN A 32 6.11 2.22 2.82
C ASN A 32 6.78 0.84 2.70
N TYR A 33 6.90 0.30 1.48
CA TYR A 33 7.60 -0.96 1.25
C TYR A 33 9.11 -0.87 1.49
N GLY A 34 9.72 0.28 1.21
CA GLY A 34 11.13 0.54 1.54
C GLY A 34 11.39 0.47 3.05
N ASP A 35 10.51 1.06 3.86
CA ASP A 35 10.61 1.03 5.33
C ASP A 35 10.51 -0.41 5.88
N ARG A 36 9.60 -1.21 5.33
CA ARG A 36 9.51 -2.64 5.68
C ARG A 36 10.79 -3.41 5.34
N ALA A 37 11.41 -3.10 4.20
CA ALA A 37 12.66 -3.72 3.78
C ALA A 37 13.87 -3.27 4.63
N THR A 38 13.77 -2.15 5.34
CA THR A 38 14.87 -1.58 6.14
C THR A 38 15.41 -2.57 7.16
N LEU A 39 14.53 -3.23 7.93
CA LEU A 39 14.94 -4.23 8.92
C LEU A 39 15.56 -5.46 8.28
N SER A 40 15.07 -5.90 7.12
CA SER A 40 15.63 -7.07 6.45
C SER A 40 17.05 -6.82 5.95
N ILE A 41 17.35 -5.59 5.53
CA ILE A 41 18.66 -5.21 4.97
C ILE A 41 19.65 -4.84 6.09
N ALA A 42 19.26 -3.94 7.00
CA ALA A 42 20.12 -3.50 8.09
C ALA A 42 20.16 -4.49 9.26
N GLY A 43 19.15 -5.35 9.40
CA GLY A 43 18.95 -6.17 10.59
C GLY A 43 20.00 -7.27 10.79
N SER A 44 20.59 -7.80 9.72
CA SER A 44 21.64 -8.82 9.84
C SER A 44 22.94 -8.26 10.40
N GLU A 45 23.28 -7.01 10.06
CA GLU A 45 24.45 -6.32 10.61
C GLU A 45 24.16 -5.79 12.01
N MET A 46 23.01 -5.13 12.18
CA MET A 46 22.50 -4.71 13.49
C MET A 46 22.53 -5.87 14.50
N ALA A 47 22.03 -7.06 14.14
CA ALA A 47 22.02 -8.22 15.01
C ALA A 47 23.43 -8.70 15.40
N LYS A 48 24.40 -8.63 14.49
CA LYS A 48 25.80 -8.98 14.80
C LYS A 48 26.42 -7.98 15.76
N ASP A 49 26.21 -6.69 15.52
CA ASP A 49 26.79 -5.60 16.33
C ASP A 49 26.24 -5.58 17.75
N ILE A 50 24.92 -5.77 17.90
CA ILE A 50 24.26 -5.75 19.22
C ILE A 50 24.24 -7.13 19.90
N GLY A 51 24.78 -8.17 19.25
CA GLY A 51 24.81 -9.54 19.76
C GLY A 51 23.42 -10.20 19.88
N LEU A 52 22.47 -9.82 19.02
CA LEU A 52 21.11 -10.35 19.03
C LEU A 52 21.07 -11.76 18.41
N ASP A 53 20.46 -12.69 19.13
CA ASP A 53 20.29 -14.06 18.63
C ASP A 53 19.20 -14.14 17.54
N PRO A 54 19.20 -15.21 16.72
CA PRO A 54 18.19 -15.37 15.67
C PRO A 54 16.75 -15.42 16.20
N VAL A 55 16.55 -15.89 17.43
CA VAL A 55 15.22 -15.94 18.07
C VAL A 55 14.73 -14.51 18.38
N GLY A 56 15.60 -13.66 18.97
CA GLY A 56 15.34 -12.24 19.18
C GLY A 56 14.97 -11.51 17.89
N MET A 57 15.72 -11.74 16.80
CA MET A 57 15.38 -11.19 15.49
C MET A 57 14.00 -11.65 15.01
N GLY A 58 13.66 -12.92 15.20
CA GLY A 58 12.33 -13.46 14.89
C GLY A 58 11.20 -12.72 15.62
N TYR A 59 11.39 -12.43 16.91
CA TYR A 59 10.43 -11.63 17.68
C TYR A 59 10.27 -10.22 17.10
N VAL A 60 11.36 -9.53 16.77
CA VAL A 60 11.34 -8.17 16.20
C VAL A 60 10.62 -8.15 14.85
N PHE A 61 10.87 -9.12 13.97
CA PHE A 61 10.16 -9.24 12.69
C PHE A 61 8.66 -9.50 12.88
N SER A 62 8.30 -10.38 13.82
CA SER A 62 6.90 -10.74 14.06
C SER A 62 6.08 -9.60 14.70
N ALA A 63 6.73 -8.72 15.48
CA ALA A 63 6.11 -7.57 16.14
C ALA A 63 5.34 -6.69 15.15
N PHE A 64 5.97 -6.40 14.01
CA PHE A 64 5.35 -5.63 12.93
C PHE A 64 4.09 -6.30 12.39
N SER A 65 4.17 -7.59 12.06
CA SER A 65 3.06 -8.34 11.47
C SER A 65 1.84 -8.40 12.39
N TRP A 66 2.04 -8.66 13.68
CA TRP A 66 0.96 -8.66 14.66
C TRP A 66 0.32 -7.29 14.84
N ALA A 67 1.16 -6.25 15.00
CA ALA A 67 0.70 -4.88 15.09
C ALA A 67 -0.11 -4.47 13.85
N TYR A 68 0.37 -4.84 12.67
CA TYR A 68 -0.28 -4.50 11.40
C TYR A 68 -1.66 -5.12 11.27
N VAL A 69 -1.82 -6.41 11.65
CA VAL A 69 -3.13 -7.09 11.65
C VAL A 69 -4.08 -6.43 12.65
N ILE A 70 -3.62 -6.18 13.88
CA ILE A 70 -4.43 -5.54 14.93
C ILE A 70 -4.83 -4.12 14.50
N GLY A 71 -3.91 -3.38 13.89
CA GLY A 71 -4.10 -1.99 13.50
C GLY A 71 -5.03 -1.77 12.30
N GLN A 72 -5.23 -2.77 11.43
CA GLN A 72 -6.08 -2.60 10.24
C GLN A 72 -7.53 -2.19 10.58
N ILE A 73 -8.12 -2.79 11.63
CA ILE A 73 -9.51 -2.50 12.02
C ILE A 73 -9.63 -1.09 12.64
N PRO A 74 -8.86 -0.72 13.68
CA PRO A 74 -8.86 0.64 14.22
C PRO A 74 -8.43 1.69 13.19
N GLY A 75 -7.49 1.37 12.31
CA GLY A 75 -7.01 2.24 11.24
C GLY A 75 -8.12 2.61 10.26
N GLY A 76 -8.93 1.63 9.85
CA GLY A 76 -10.14 1.87 9.05
C GLY A 76 -11.12 2.81 9.75
N TRP A 77 -11.42 2.58 11.03
CA TRP A 77 -12.28 3.45 11.81
C TRP A 77 -11.73 4.88 11.94
N LEU A 78 -10.41 5.02 12.11
CA LEU A 78 -9.74 6.32 12.22
C LEU A 78 -9.87 7.11 10.90
N LEU A 79 -9.68 6.43 9.77
CA LEU A 79 -9.91 7.00 8.43
C LEU A 79 -11.36 7.47 8.28
N ASP A 80 -12.34 6.66 8.68
CA ASP A 80 -13.77 7.00 8.64
C ASP A 80 -14.11 8.24 9.46
N ARG A 81 -13.47 8.41 10.61
CA ARG A 81 -13.78 9.52 11.53
C ARG A 81 -13.02 10.81 11.23
N PHE A 82 -11.76 10.73 10.84
CA PHE A 82 -10.86 11.89 10.75
C PHE A 82 -10.44 12.23 9.32
N GLY A 83 -10.85 11.44 8.32
CA GLY A 83 -10.59 11.65 6.90
C GLY A 83 -9.21 11.13 6.47
N SER A 84 -9.09 10.78 5.19
CA SER A 84 -7.94 10.07 4.65
C SER A 84 -6.68 10.94 4.72
N LYS A 85 -6.77 12.22 4.34
CA LYS A 85 -5.62 13.16 4.31
C LYS A 85 -4.90 13.26 5.65
N ARG A 86 -5.63 13.53 6.73
CA ARG A 86 -5.06 13.79 8.06
C ARG A 86 -4.54 12.52 8.72
N VAL A 87 -5.28 11.42 8.60
CA VAL A 87 -4.87 10.13 9.16
C VAL A 87 -3.61 9.63 8.47
N TYR A 88 -3.53 9.71 7.14
CA TYR A 88 -2.32 9.36 6.42
C TYR A 88 -1.11 10.19 6.81
N PHE A 89 -1.29 11.51 6.96
CA PHE A 89 -0.22 12.39 7.40
C PHE A 89 0.37 11.91 8.73
N TRP A 90 -0.49 11.71 9.73
CA TRP A 90 -0.06 11.24 11.04
C TRP A 90 0.50 9.83 11.01
N SER A 91 -0.07 8.93 10.21
CA SER A 91 0.50 7.60 9.98
C SER A 91 1.93 7.68 9.46
N ILE A 92 2.16 8.38 8.34
CA ILE A 92 3.48 8.53 7.73
C ILE A 92 4.45 9.15 8.72
N PHE A 93 4.05 10.26 9.36
CA PHE A 93 4.90 10.97 10.32
C PHE A 93 5.27 10.10 11.52
N ILE A 94 4.31 9.43 12.14
CA ILE A 94 4.51 8.63 13.35
C ILE A 94 5.34 7.39 13.06
N TRP A 95 5.06 6.65 11.99
CA TRP A 95 5.88 5.47 11.68
C TRP A 95 7.31 5.90 11.33
N SER A 96 7.48 7.01 10.59
CA SER A 96 8.81 7.48 10.18
C SER A 96 9.61 7.98 11.39
N MET A 97 8.95 8.60 12.35
CA MET A 97 9.55 8.97 13.63
C MET A 97 9.99 7.73 14.42
N PHE A 98 9.17 6.68 14.49
CA PHE A 98 9.57 5.43 15.15
C PHE A 98 10.66 4.67 14.39
N THR A 99 10.69 4.73 13.06
CA THR A 99 11.81 4.20 12.26
C THR A 99 13.09 4.98 12.58
N LEU A 100 13.04 6.30 12.63
CA LEU A 100 14.19 7.13 13.01
C LEU A 100 14.71 6.76 14.41
N LEU A 101 13.81 6.55 15.37
CA LEU A 101 14.14 6.15 16.74
C LEU A 101 14.80 4.77 16.82
N GLN A 102 14.56 3.86 15.87
CA GLN A 102 15.26 2.56 15.82
C GLN A 102 16.76 2.71 15.56
N GLY A 103 17.19 3.79 14.91
CA GLY A 103 18.63 4.05 14.70
C GLY A 103 19.38 4.41 15.99
N PHE A 104 18.68 4.74 17.08
CA PHE A 104 19.25 5.05 18.40
C PHE A 104 19.12 3.88 19.39
N VAL A 105 18.83 2.66 18.90
CA VAL A 105 18.58 1.53 19.79
C VAL A 105 19.84 0.99 20.46
N ASP A 106 21.00 1.37 19.94
CA ASP A 106 22.34 1.12 20.48
C ASP A 106 22.59 1.78 21.85
N ILE A 107 21.77 2.77 22.23
CA ILE A 107 21.79 3.38 23.57
C ILE A 107 21.36 2.37 24.66
N PHE A 108 20.56 1.38 24.30
CA PHE A 108 20.13 0.32 25.22
C PHE A 108 21.14 -0.84 25.22
N SER A 109 21.19 -1.61 26.31
CA SER A 109 22.10 -2.76 26.43
C SER A 109 21.36 -4.03 26.88
N GLY A 110 21.80 -5.19 26.39
CA GLY A 110 21.26 -6.49 26.76
C GLY A 110 19.78 -6.66 26.38
N PHE A 111 18.96 -7.19 27.28
CA PHE A 111 17.53 -7.45 27.02
C PHE A 111 16.73 -6.17 26.70
N GLY A 112 17.20 -4.99 27.14
CA GLY A 112 16.56 -3.71 26.84
C GLY A 112 16.52 -3.38 25.35
N ILE A 113 17.51 -3.81 24.57
CA ILE A 113 17.56 -3.61 23.11
C ILE A 113 16.41 -4.34 22.44
N ILE A 114 16.15 -5.59 22.85
CA ILE A 114 15.10 -6.43 22.27
C ILE A 114 13.72 -5.82 22.52
N ILE A 115 13.47 -5.38 23.77
CA ILE A 115 12.21 -4.71 24.13
C ILE A 115 12.06 -3.43 23.31
N ALA A 116 13.10 -2.58 23.25
CA ALA A 116 13.06 -1.33 22.52
C ALA A 116 12.78 -1.55 21.02
N LEU A 117 13.52 -2.45 20.36
CA LEU A 117 13.30 -2.81 18.95
C LEU A 117 11.91 -3.39 18.72
N PHE A 118 11.47 -4.31 19.59
CA PHE A 118 10.14 -4.92 19.48
C PHE A 118 9.05 -3.86 19.61
N THR A 119 9.12 -2.99 20.62
CA THR A 119 8.13 -1.93 20.85
C THR A 119 8.13 -0.93 19.69
N LEU A 120 9.29 -0.47 19.23
CA LEU A 120 9.37 0.45 18.09
C LEU A 120 8.80 -0.19 16.82
N ARG A 121 9.11 -1.45 16.55
CA ARG A 121 8.57 -2.19 15.39
C ARG A 121 7.08 -2.44 15.49
N PHE A 122 6.58 -2.74 16.67
CA PHE A 122 5.15 -2.87 16.93
C PHE A 122 4.42 -1.54 16.69
N LEU A 123 4.99 -0.42 17.15
CA LEU A 123 4.42 0.91 16.95
C LEU A 123 4.46 1.34 15.48
N VAL A 124 5.53 1.02 14.74
CA VAL A 124 5.59 1.19 13.27
C VAL A 124 4.45 0.42 12.62
N GLY A 125 4.29 -0.88 12.92
CA GLY A 125 3.21 -1.70 12.33
C GLY A 125 1.81 -1.15 12.60
N LEU A 126 1.56 -0.64 13.81
CA LEU A 126 0.29 0.01 14.16
C LEU A 126 0.07 1.30 13.34
N ALA A 127 1.07 2.17 13.29
CA ALA A 127 0.97 3.45 12.58
C ALA A 127 0.84 3.27 11.07
N GLU A 128 1.43 2.20 10.53
CA GLU A 128 1.44 1.88 9.11
C GLU A 128 0.18 1.14 8.63
N SER A 129 -0.54 0.48 9.54
CA SER A 129 -1.74 -0.30 9.24
C SER A 129 -2.87 0.41 8.46
N PRO A 130 -3.14 1.73 8.62
CA PRO A 130 -4.19 2.42 7.88
C PRO A 130 -3.82 2.69 6.42
N SER A 131 -2.59 2.39 6.00
CA SER A 131 -2.08 2.75 4.68
C SER A 131 -2.98 2.19 3.55
N PHE A 132 -3.00 0.88 3.34
CA PHE A 132 -3.74 0.28 2.22
C PHE A 132 -5.25 0.60 2.20
N PRO A 133 -5.97 0.61 3.34
CA PRO A 133 -7.34 1.12 3.37
C PRO A 133 -7.47 2.58 2.94
N GLY A 134 -6.56 3.45 3.39
CA GLY A 134 -6.53 4.87 2.99
C GLY A 134 -6.21 5.07 1.50
N ASN A 135 -5.23 4.36 0.94
CA ASN A 135 -4.96 4.36 -0.50
C ASN A 135 -6.22 3.99 -1.30
N SER A 136 -6.89 2.91 -0.91
CA SER A 136 -8.11 2.42 -1.57
C SER A 136 -9.24 3.44 -1.51
N ARG A 137 -9.39 4.12 -0.37
CA ARG A 137 -10.40 5.16 -0.16
C ARG A 137 -10.12 6.41 -1.00
N ILE A 138 -8.87 6.88 -1.05
CA ILE A 138 -8.48 8.04 -1.86
C ILE A 138 -8.71 7.74 -3.34
N VAL A 139 -8.33 6.54 -3.82
CA VAL A 139 -8.61 6.13 -5.20
C VAL A 139 -10.11 6.06 -5.48
N ALA A 140 -10.91 5.57 -4.53
CA ALA A 140 -12.37 5.55 -4.69
C ALA A 140 -12.98 6.96 -4.77
N ALA A 141 -12.41 7.94 -4.07
CA ALA A 141 -12.85 9.33 -4.08
C ALA A 141 -12.40 10.10 -5.34
N TRP A 142 -11.22 9.79 -5.87
CA TRP A 142 -10.58 10.53 -6.98
C TRP A 142 -10.80 9.93 -8.36
N PHE A 143 -11.11 8.63 -8.47
CA PHE A 143 -11.18 7.94 -9.75
C PHE A 143 -12.58 7.38 -10.06
N PRO A 144 -13.03 7.51 -11.33
CA PRO A 144 -14.20 6.81 -11.86
C PRO A 144 -14.07 5.30 -11.71
N ALA A 145 -15.21 4.60 -11.62
CA ALA A 145 -15.24 3.15 -11.49
C ALA A 145 -14.43 2.41 -12.58
N GLN A 146 -14.36 2.96 -13.80
CA GLN A 146 -13.68 2.39 -14.96
C GLN A 146 -12.17 2.67 -15.03
N GLU A 147 -11.63 3.51 -14.13
CA GLU A 147 -10.20 3.83 -14.05
C GLU A 147 -9.57 3.39 -12.71
N ARG A 148 -10.41 2.96 -11.76
CA ARG A 148 -9.96 2.51 -10.43
C ARG A 148 -9.04 1.31 -10.47
N GLY A 149 -9.27 0.35 -11.37
CA GLY A 149 -8.42 -0.85 -11.48
C GLY A 149 -6.98 -0.48 -11.82
N THR A 150 -6.80 0.37 -12.83
CA THR A 150 -5.50 0.89 -13.26
C THR A 150 -4.83 1.70 -12.17
N ALA A 151 -5.56 2.61 -11.50
CA ALA A 151 -5.01 3.38 -10.38
C ALA A 151 -4.51 2.47 -9.25
N VAL A 152 -5.27 1.42 -8.93
CA VAL A 152 -4.89 0.41 -7.92
C VAL A 152 -3.67 -0.39 -8.35
N SER A 153 -3.59 -0.83 -9.60
CA SER A 153 -2.43 -1.56 -10.12
C SER A 153 -1.18 -0.68 -10.13
N ILE A 154 -1.29 0.61 -10.47
CA ILE A 154 -0.14 1.53 -10.46
C ILE A 154 0.43 1.64 -9.05
N PHE A 155 -0.35 2.01 -8.04
CA PHE A 155 0.23 2.15 -6.70
C PHE A 155 0.67 0.81 -6.11
N ASN A 156 0.03 -0.33 -6.44
CA ASN A 156 0.50 -1.64 -5.98
C ASN A 156 1.84 -2.04 -6.62
N SER A 157 2.10 -1.61 -7.86
CA SER A 157 3.39 -1.84 -8.53
C SER A 157 4.57 -1.15 -7.82
N ALA A 158 4.28 -0.15 -6.98
CA ALA A 158 5.25 0.56 -6.15
C ALA A 158 6.07 -0.37 -5.24
N GLN A 159 5.51 -1.51 -4.81
CA GLN A 159 6.23 -2.45 -3.94
C GLN A 159 7.52 -2.99 -4.58
N TYR A 160 7.50 -3.22 -5.90
CA TYR A 160 8.65 -3.72 -6.65
C TYR A 160 9.66 -2.60 -6.89
N PHE A 161 9.16 -1.39 -7.18
CA PHE A 161 9.98 -0.20 -7.37
C PHE A 161 10.74 0.19 -6.09
N ALA A 162 10.10 0.04 -4.92
CA ALA A 162 10.69 0.27 -3.62
C ALA A 162 11.99 -0.51 -3.43
N THR A 163 11.96 -1.83 -3.68
CA THR A 163 13.14 -2.68 -3.52
C THR A 163 14.26 -2.29 -4.47
N VAL A 164 13.95 -1.93 -5.72
CA VAL A 164 14.97 -1.54 -6.71
C VAL A 164 15.69 -0.25 -6.32
N ILE A 165 14.99 0.73 -5.76
CA ILE A 165 15.60 2.01 -5.36
C ILE A 165 16.25 1.92 -3.99
N PHE A 166 15.50 1.47 -2.99
CA PHE A 166 15.95 1.58 -1.61
C PHE A 166 16.95 0.48 -1.26
N ALA A 167 16.88 -0.73 -1.83
CA ALA A 167 17.81 -1.79 -1.42
C ALA A 167 19.29 -1.47 -1.70
N PRO A 168 19.68 -0.94 -2.89
CA PRO A 168 21.07 -0.51 -3.12
C PRO A 168 21.50 0.63 -2.19
N ILE A 169 20.63 1.63 -1.98
CA ILE A 169 20.93 2.79 -1.11
C ILE A 169 21.13 2.32 0.33
N MET A 170 20.22 1.49 0.84
CA MET A 170 20.29 0.95 2.19
C MET A 170 21.49 0.02 2.36
N GLY A 171 21.80 -0.83 1.38
CA GLY A 171 22.99 -1.69 1.40
C GLY A 171 24.29 -0.90 1.42
N TRP A 172 24.38 0.17 0.62
CA TRP A 172 25.53 1.08 0.64
C TRP A 172 25.66 1.82 1.98
N LEU A 173 24.55 2.34 2.53
CA LEU A 173 24.54 3.00 3.84
C LEU A 173 25.00 2.04 4.94
N THR A 174 24.46 0.82 4.97
CA THR A 174 24.88 -0.21 5.92
C THR A 174 26.38 -0.46 5.84
N HIS A 175 26.93 -0.67 4.64
CA HIS A 175 28.36 -0.99 4.46
C HIS A 175 29.32 0.16 4.80
N GLU A 176 29.02 1.40 4.38
CA GLU A 176 29.98 2.52 4.50
C GLU A 176 29.89 3.27 5.84
N VAL A 177 28.68 3.44 6.37
CA VAL A 177 28.43 4.29 7.55
C VAL A 177 27.75 3.53 8.70
N GLY A 178 27.37 2.27 8.48
CA GLY A 178 26.77 1.41 9.49
C GLY A 178 25.24 1.37 9.44
N TRP A 179 24.68 0.32 10.04
CA TRP A 179 23.26 -0.01 9.99
C TRP A 179 22.32 1.06 10.55
N SER A 180 22.73 1.84 11.56
CA SER A 180 21.90 2.87 12.21
C SER A 180 21.51 4.00 11.25
N HIS A 181 22.38 4.34 10.30
CA HIS A 181 22.14 5.39 9.31
C HIS A 181 21.03 5.04 8.32
N VAL A 182 20.76 3.76 8.10
CA VAL A 182 19.63 3.33 7.27
C VAL A 182 18.31 3.78 7.90
N PHE A 183 18.19 3.63 9.22
CA PHE A 183 17.02 4.05 9.98
C PHE A 183 16.88 5.57 10.01
N PHE A 184 17.98 6.32 10.16
CA PHE A 184 17.97 7.78 10.09
C PHE A 184 17.57 8.30 8.71
N PHE A 185 18.11 7.70 7.65
CA PHE A 185 17.77 8.07 6.28
C PHE A 185 16.30 7.81 5.98
N MET A 186 15.80 6.60 6.27
CA MET A 186 14.41 6.24 6.00
C MET A 186 13.43 7.03 6.87
N GLY A 187 13.70 7.15 8.17
CA GLY A 187 12.86 7.93 9.07
C GLY A 187 12.84 9.43 8.73
N GLY A 188 13.99 10.02 8.39
CA GLY A 188 14.09 11.41 7.95
C GLY A 188 13.35 11.67 6.63
N LEU A 189 13.55 10.80 5.64
CA LEU A 189 12.87 10.88 4.36
C LEU A 189 11.34 10.77 4.52
N GLY A 190 10.87 9.86 5.38
CA GLY A 190 9.45 9.70 5.66
C GLY A 190 8.80 10.91 6.32
N ILE A 191 9.51 11.57 7.24
CA ILE A 191 9.05 12.83 7.83
C ILE A 191 8.89 13.88 6.74
N VAL A 192 9.86 14.04 5.84
CA VAL A 192 9.75 14.99 4.70
C VAL A 192 8.55 14.64 3.81
N ILE A 193 8.39 13.36 3.45
CA ILE A 193 7.27 12.89 2.63
C ILE A 193 5.93 13.18 3.31
N SER A 194 5.83 13.08 4.64
CA SER A 194 4.59 13.41 5.37
C SER A 194 4.20 14.88 5.18
N PHE A 195 5.14 15.82 5.23
CA PHE A 195 4.83 17.23 5.00
C PHE A 195 4.48 17.51 3.54
N VAL A 196 5.15 16.85 2.59
CA VAL A 196 4.79 16.90 1.17
C VAL A 196 3.37 16.37 0.95
N TRP A 197 3.00 15.27 1.61
CA TRP A 197 1.65 14.71 1.57
C TRP A 197 0.58 15.70 1.99
N LEU A 198 0.81 16.43 3.09
CA LEU A 198 -0.13 17.43 3.58
C LEU A 198 -0.35 18.57 2.57
N LYS A 199 0.68 18.92 1.80
CA LYS A 199 0.63 19.96 0.76
C LYS A 199 0.05 19.48 -0.56
N VAL A 200 0.25 18.22 -0.95
CA VAL A 200 -0.17 17.70 -2.25
C VAL A 200 -1.60 17.16 -2.20
N ILE A 201 -1.91 16.33 -1.21
CA ILE A 201 -3.21 15.65 -1.15
C ILE A 201 -4.29 16.57 -0.63
N HIS A 202 -5.39 16.68 -1.37
CA HIS A 202 -6.60 17.35 -0.97
C HIS A 202 -7.81 16.49 -1.30
N ASP A 203 -8.96 16.81 -0.72
CA ASP A 203 -10.22 16.24 -1.18
C ASP A 203 -10.52 16.75 -2.58
N PRO A 204 -11.17 15.97 -3.46
CA PRO A 204 -11.48 16.39 -4.83
C PRO A 204 -12.14 17.77 -4.88
N ASN A 205 -13.15 17.99 -4.02
CA ASN A 205 -13.92 19.23 -3.96
C ASN A 205 -13.12 20.47 -3.52
N ASN A 206 -12.01 20.28 -2.81
CA ASN A 206 -11.20 21.35 -2.23
C ASN A 206 -9.80 21.43 -2.86
N HIS A 207 -9.56 20.71 -3.96
CA HIS A 207 -8.25 20.64 -4.56
C HIS A 207 -7.97 21.87 -5.45
N PRO A 208 -6.89 22.64 -5.20
CA PRO A 208 -6.64 23.92 -5.90
C PRO A 208 -6.38 23.77 -7.40
N GLY A 209 -5.94 22.60 -7.85
CA GLY A 209 -5.66 22.29 -9.26
C GLY A 209 -6.75 21.54 -10.01
N VAL A 210 -7.94 21.34 -9.42
CA VAL A 210 -9.05 20.62 -10.06
C VAL A 210 -10.05 21.63 -10.62
N ASN A 211 -10.44 21.45 -11.89
CA ASN A 211 -11.52 22.20 -12.50
C ASN A 211 -12.89 21.47 -12.38
N GLN A 212 -13.99 22.22 -12.43
CA GLN A 212 -15.36 21.72 -12.31
C GLN A 212 -15.65 20.57 -13.29
N LYS A 213 -15.15 20.62 -14.52
CA LYS A 213 -15.32 19.53 -15.49
C LYS A 213 -14.60 18.24 -15.14
N GLU A 214 -13.50 18.30 -14.38
CA GLU A 214 -12.86 17.09 -13.85
C GLU A 214 -13.71 16.53 -12.71
N LEU A 215 -14.26 17.38 -11.83
CA LEU A 215 -15.20 16.97 -10.78
C LEU A 215 -16.46 16.31 -11.33
N ASP A 216 -17.08 16.90 -12.34
CA ASP A 216 -18.29 16.37 -12.95
C ASP A 216 -18.00 15.02 -13.58
N TYR A 217 -16.87 14.87 -14.28
CA TYR A 217 -16.46 13.61 -14.89
C TYR A 217 -16.24 12.50 -13.86
N ILE A 218 -15.55 12.79 -12.74
CA ILE A 218 -15.31 11.77 -11.71
C ILE A 218 -16.63 11.41 -10.99
N ALA A 219 -17.50 12.40 -10.73
CA ALA A 219 -18.79 12.20 -10.09
C ALA A 219 -19.74 11.35 -10.97
N GLU A 220 -19.88 11.69 -12.24
CA GLU A 220 -20.63 10.91 -13.24
C GLU A 220 -20.04 9.49 -13.40
N GLY A 221 -18.72 9.37 -13.29
CA GLY A 221 -17.99 8.11 -13.30
C GLY A 221 -18.17 7.24 -12.04
N GLY A 222 -18.96 7.69 -11.06
CA GLY A 222 -19.22 6.96 -9.80
C GLY A 222 -18.12 7.10 -8.75
N ALA A 223 -17.27 8.13 -8.84
CA ALA A 223 -16.31 8.48 -7.80
C ALA A 223 -17.04 8.94 -6.53
N LEU A 224 -16.52 8.54 -5.36
CA LEU A 224 -17.09 8.89 -4.07
C LEU A 224 -16.54 10.25 -3.59
N ILE A 225 -16.83 11.31 -4.33
CA ILE A 225 -16.25 12.65 -4.13
C ILE A 225 -16.49 13.24 -2.72
N ASN A 226 -17.55 12.81 -2.04
CA ASN A 226 -17.93 13.28 -0.69
C ASN A 226 -17.57 12.27 0.41
N MET A 227 -16.71 11.28 0.13
CA MET A 227 -16.40 10.19 1.07
C MET A 227 -15.76 10.69 2.38
N ASP A 228 -15.04 11.80 2.34
CA ASP A 228 -14.34 12.39 3.49
C ASP A 228 -15.04 13.64 4.03
N GLN A 229 -16.15 14.06 3.42
CA GLN A 229 -16.99 15.10 4.01
C GLN A 229 -17.70 14.55 5.24
N LYS A 230 -17.76 15.37 6.31
CA LYS A 230 -18.60 15.11 7.47
C LYS A 230 -20.06 15.16 7.05
N SER A 231 -20.56 14.10 6.44
CA SER A 231 -21.99 13.89 6.36
C SER A 231 -22.51 13.80 7.79
N SER A 232 -23.66 14.42 8.06
CA SER A 232 -24.39 14.29 9.31
C SER A 232 -24.87 12.83 9.45
N ALA A 233 -23.94 11.91 9.66
CA ALA A 233 -24.23 10.50 9.76
C ALA A 233 -25.04 10.31 11.05
N GLN A 234 -26.32 9.99 10.89
CA GLN A 234 -27.12 9.44 11.97
C GLN A 234 -26.30 8.30 12.61
N LYS A 235 -26.10 8.37 13.93
CA LYS A 235 -25.37 7.33 14.67
C LYS A 235 -26.09 6.00 14.46
N VAL A 236 -25.56 5.16 13.56
CA VAL A 236 -26.08 3.82 13.35
C VAL A 236 -25.91 3.04 14.67
N PRO A 237 -26.98 2.48 15.25
CA PRO A 237 -26.91 1.74 16.50
C PRO A 237 -25.90 0.58 16.41
N PHE A 238 -25.19 0.31 17.51
CA PHE A 238 -24.17 -0.76 17.55
C PHE A 238 -24.75 -2.14 17.20
N SER A 239 -26.02 -2.38 17.56
CA SER A 239 -26.77 -3.59 17.19
C SER A 239 -26.92 -3.76 15.67
N VAL A 240 -27.18 -2.67 14.95
CA VAL A 240 -27.29 -2.67 13.47
C VAL A 240 -25.91 -2.86 12.83
N LYS A 241 -24.86 -2.25 13.37
CA LYS A 241 -23.47 -2.49 12.92
C LYS A 241 -23.07 -3.95 13.08
N MET A 242 -23.38 -4.56 14.23
CA MET A 242 -23.01 -5.96 14.47
C MET A 242 -23.84 -6.92 13.62
N GLY A 243 -25.10 -6.58 13.31
CA GLY A 243 -25.91 -7.28 12.31
C GLY A 243 -25.30 -7.20 10.90
N GLN A 244 -24.82 -6.03 10.47
CA GLN A 244 -24.13 -5.84 9.19
C GLN A 244 -22.80 -6.59 9.13
N ILE A 245 -22.00 -6.57 10.20
CA ILE A 245 -20.76 -7.34 10.30
C ILE A 245 -21.04 -8.84 10.15
N ARG A 246 -22.08 -9.34 10.84
CA ARG A 246 -22.49 -10.75 10.72
C ARG A 246 -22.96 -11.10 9.30
N GLN A 247 -23.66 -10.19 8.64
CA GLN A 247 -24.09 -10.35 7.24
C GLN A 247 -22.90 -10.32 6.26
N LEU A 248 -21.90 -9.48 6.49
CA LEU A 248 -20.66 -9.43 5.72
C LEU A 248 -19.86 -10.74 5.86
N ILE A 249 -19.67 -11.22 7.09
CA ILE A 249 -18.95 -12.47 7.36
C ILE A 249 -19.73 -13.69 6.83
N GLY A 250 -21.07 -13.66 6.86
CA GLY A 250 -21.92 -14.72 6.31
C GLY A 250 -22.14 -14.66 4.80
N SER A 251 -21.71 -13.58 4.12
CA SER A 251 -21.92 -13.42 2.69
C SER A 251 -20.99 -14.35 1.91
N ARG A 252 -21.57 -15.24 1.09
CA ARG A 252 -20.83 -16.17 0.22
C ARG A 252 -19.79 -15.46 -0.67
N MET A 253 -20.09 -14.21 -1.07
CA MET A 253 -19.17 -13.41 -1.91
C MET A 253 -17.93 -12.97 -1.14
N MET A 254 -18.08 -12.53 0.12
CA MET A 254 -16.97 -12.12 0.98
C MET A 254 -16.10 -13.32 1.38
N ILE A 255 -16.72 -14.44 1.75
CA ILE A 255 -16.00 -15.69 2.06
C ILE A 255 -15.17 -16.14 0.84
N GLY A 256 -15.75 -16.08 -0.37
CA GLY A 256 -15.01 -16.39 -1.60
C GLY A 256 -13.81 -15.48 -1.83
N ILE A 257 -13.93 -14.18 -1.55
CA ILE A 257 -12.81 -13.23 -1.64
C ILE A 257 -11.74 -13.55 -0.60
N TYR A 258 -12.11 -13.86 0.65
CA TYR A 258 -11.15 -14.20 1.70
C TYR A 258 -10.37 -15.48 1.39
N ILE A 259 -11.05 -16.54 0.95
CA ILE A 259 -10.39 -17.79 0.54
C ILE A 259 -9.48 -17.55 -0.66
N GLY A 260 -9.94 -16.80 -1.67
CA GLY A 260 -9.13 -16.44 -2.83
C GLY A 260 -7.85 -15.68 -2.43
N GLN A 261 -7.99 -14.67 -1.57
CA GLN A 261 -6.86 -13.88 -1.08
C GLN A 261 -5.90 -14.73 -0.22
N TYR A 262 -6.41 -15.68 0.56
CA TYR A 262 -5.58 -16.62 1.31
C TYR A 262 -4.76 -17.52 0.38
N CYS A 263 -5.37 -18.11 -0.64
CA CYS A 263 -4.67 -18.94 -1.62
C CYS A 263 -3.59 -18.14 -2.38
N ILE A 264 -3.90 -16.91 -2.80
CA ILE A 264 -2.94 -16.02 -3.45
C ILE A 264 -1.75 -15.74 -2.52
N ASN A 265 -2.00 -15.39 -1.26
CA ASN A 265 -0.93 -15.16 -0.29
C ASN A 265 -0.10 -16.42 -0.06
N ALA A 266 -0.73 -17.57 0.15
CA ALA A 266 -0.03 -18.84 0.37
C ALA A 266 0.90 -19.21 -0.79
N LEU A 267 0.41 -19.09 -2.03
CA LEU A 267 1.23 -19.29 -3.24
C LEU A 267 2.36 -18.27 -3.33
N THR A 268 2.07 -16.99 -3.09
CA THR A 268 3.07 -15.91 -3.15
C THR A 268 4.20 -16.16 -2.15
N TYR A 269 3.87 -16.50 -0.90
CA TYR A 269 4.87 -16.83 0.13
C TYR A 269 5.67 -18.07 -0.25
N PHE A 270 5.05 -19.12 -0.79
CA PHE A 270 5.75 -20.31 -1.27
C PHE A 270 6.80 -19.96 -2.34
N PHE A 271 6.42 -19.17 -3.35
CA PHE A 271 7.34 -18.79 -4.43
C PHE A 271 8.49 -17.88 -3.97
N ILE A 272 8.29 -17.07 -2.93
CA ILE A 272 9.34 -16.21 -2.38
C ILE A 272 10.27 -16.98 -1.43
N THR A 273 9.73 -17.86 -0.59
CA THR A 273 10.49 -18.45 0.53
C THR A 273 11.02 -19.86 0.21
N TRP A 274 10.14 -20.76 -0.23
CA TRP A 274 10.45 -22.19 -0.37
C TRP A 274 10.88 -22.56 -1.77
N PHE A 275 10.42 -21.85 -2.79
CA PHE A 275 10.74 -22.17 -4.18
C PHE A 275 12.26 -22.09 -4.48
N PRO A 276 13.01 -21.03 -4.09
CA PRO A 276 14.46 -21.02 -4.28
C PRO A 276 15.15 -22.17 -3.53
N VAL A 277 14.72 -22.45 -2.29
CA VAL A 277 15.25 -23.55 -1.46
C VAL A 277 15.00 -24.90 -2.12
N TYR A 278 13.80 -25.13 -2.67
CA TYR A 278 13.45 -26.34 -3.41
C TYR A 278 14.31 -26.51 -4.67
N LEU A 279 14.55 -25.44 -5.43
CA LEU A 279 15.42 -25.48 -6.61
C LEU A 279 16.86 -25.85 -6.26
N VAL A 280 17.37 -25.35 -5.13
CA VAL A 280 18.74 -25.64 -4.67
C VAL A 280 18.83 -27.04 -4.06
N GLN A 281 17.99 -27.37 -3.09
CA GLN A 281 18.09 -28.60 -2.29
C GLN A 281 17.51 -29.83 -2.99
N ALA A 282 16.33 -29.71 -3.62
CA ALA A 282 15.64 -30.85 -4.23
C ALA A 282 15.98 -31.02 -5.72
N ARG A 283 16.24 -29.91 -6.43
CA ARG A 283 16.60 -29.92 -7.86
C ARG A 283 18.10 -29.78 -8.12
N GLY A 284 18.92 -29.65 -7.06
CA GLY A 284 20.38 -29.61 -7.15
C GLY A 284 20.94 -28.44 -7.95
N MET A 285 20.16 -27.35 -8.14
CA MET A 285 20.64 -26.19 -8.89
C MET A 285 21.64 -25.37 -8.06
N SER A 286 22.60 -24.76 -8.75
CA SER A 286 23.44 -23.75 -8.11
C SER A 286 22.58 -22.57 -7.64
N ILE A 287 23.00 -21.93 -6.56
CA ILE A 287 22.31 -20.78 -5.95
C ILE A 287 22.02 -19.69 -6.99
N LEU A 288 23.00 -19.42 -7.86
CA LEU A 288 22.91 -18.42 -8.91
C LEU A 288 21.84 -18.78 -9.97
N LYS A 289 21.82 -20.03 -10.43
CA LYS A 289 20.80 -20.51 -11.39
C LYS A 289 19.41 -20.57 -10.76
N ALA A 290 19.31 -21.02 -9.51
CA ALA A 290 18.06 -21.04 -8.76
C ALA A 290 17.49 -19.63 -8.56
N GLY A 291 18.34 -18.63 -8.29
CA GLY A 291 17.94 -17.23 -8.20
C GLY A 291 17.36 -16.69 -9.51
N PHE A 292 18.02 -16.93 -10.64
CA PHE A 292 17.48 -16.56 -11.95
C PHE A 292 16.14 -17.24 -12.26
N VAL A 293 16.02 -18.54 -12.01
CA VAL A 293 14.77 -19.27 -12.25
C VAL A 293 13.65 -18.80 -11.30
N ALA A 294 13.96 -18.49 -10.04
CA ALA A 294 13.01 -17.95 -9.08
C ALA A 294 12.53 -16.53 -9.43
N SER A 295 13.32 -15.77 -10.20
CA SER A 295 12.92 -14.44 -10.69
C SER A 295 11.82 -14.49 -11.76
N VAL A 296 11.73 -15.58 -12.53
CA VAL A 296 10.77 -15.71 -13.65
C VAL A 296 9.32 -15.65 -13.15
N PRO A 297 8.87 -16.44 -12.15
CA PRO A 297 7.53 -16.30 -11.58
C PRO A 297 7.23 -14.90 -11.03
N ALA A 298 8.21 -14.23 -10.43
CA ALA A 298 8.03 -12.88 -9.89
C ALA A 298 7.76 -11.85 -10.99
N VAL A 299 8.52 -11.90 -12.10
CA VAL A 299 8.32 -11.05 -13.27
C VAL A 299 6.97 -11.34 -13.94
N CYS A 300 6.61 -12.62 -14.10
CA CYS A 300 5.31 -13.01 -14.63
C CYS A 300 4.16 -12.51 -13.74
N GLY A 301 4.31 -12.59 -12.41
CA GLY A 301 3.34 -12.06 -11.45
C GLY A 301 3.19 -10.54 -11.54
N PHE A 302 4.29 -9.81 -11.71
CA PHE A 302 4.28 -8.36 -11.94
C PHE A 302 3.52 -8.00 -13.22
N VAL A 303 3.91 -8.60 -14.35
CA VAL A 303 3.30 -8.34 -15.66
C VAL A 303 1.82 -8.74 -15.64
N GLY A 304 1.50 -9.90 -15.06
CA GLY A 304 0.12 -10.38 -14.91
C GLY A 304 -0.75 -9.47 -14.04
N GLY A 305 -0.23 -8.93 -12.95
CA GLY A 305 -0.95 -7.98 -12.08
C GLY A 305 -1.25 -6.65 -12.77
N VAL A 306 -0.30 -6.12 -13.54
CA VAL A 306 -0.48 -4.89 -14.33
C VAL A 306 -1.47 -5.12 -15.47
N LEU A 307 -1.27 -6.18 -16.27
CA LEU A 307 -2.17 -6.53 -17.37
C LEU A 307 -3.57 -6.87 -16.88
N GLY A 308 -3.70 -7.56 -15.75
CA GLY A 308 -4.99 -7.88 -15.14
C GLY A 308 -5.80 -6.63 -14.80
N GLY A 309 -5.15 -5.57 -14.29
CA GLY A 309 -5.80 -4.28 -14.05
C GLY A 309 -6.25 -3.60 -15.34
N VAL A 310 -5.38 -3.55 -16.36
CA VAL A 310 -5.70 -2.95 -17.67
C VAL A 310 -6.83 -3.71 -18.37
N ILE A 311 -6.79 -5.04 -18.37
CA ILE A 311 -7.82 -5.90 -18.96
C ILE A 311 -9.13 -5.74 -18.20
N SER A 312 -9.10 -5.67 -16.87
CA SER A 312 -10.31 -5.44 -16.05
C SER A 312 -10.99 -4.12 -16.41
N ASP A 313 -10.22 -3.04 -16.51
CA ASP A 313 -10.75 -1.72 -16.87
C ASP A 313 -11.23 -1.69 -18.34
N TRP A 314 -10.51 -2.33 -19.26
CA TRP A 314 -10.94 -2.47 -20.65
C TRP A 314 -12.26 -3.22 -20.77
N LEU A 315 -12.42 -4.33 -20.05
CA LEU A 315 -13.67 -5.09 -20.01
C LEU A 315 -14.81 -4.26 -19.43
N MET A 316 -14.55 -3.46 -18.39
CA MET A 316 -15.56 -2.60 -17.77
C MET A 316 -16.05 -1.54 -18.74
N ARG A 317 -15.14 -0.92 -19.51
CA ARG A 317 -15.48 0.06 -20.55
C ARG A 317 -16.30 -0.55 -21.69
N ARG A 318 -16.07 -1.83 -22.02
CA ARG A 318 -16.76 -2.50 -23.13
C ARG A 318 -18.09 -3.14 -22.76
N THR A 319 -18.23 -3.64 -21.53
CA THR A 319 -19.40 -4.44 -21.11
C THR A 319 -20.31 -3.73 -20.11
N GLY A 320 -19.85 -2.67 -19.44
CA GLY A 320 -20.61 -1.96 -18.41
C GLY A 320 -20.90 -2.76 -17.14
N SER A 321 -20.51 -4.04 -17.06
CA SER A 321 -20.79 -4.93 -15.94
C SER A 321 -19.58 -5.11 -15.03
N LEU A 322 -19.71 -4.66 -13.78
CA LEU A 322 -18.71 -4.84 -12.71
C LEU A 322 -18.37 -6.31 -12.46
N ASN A 323 -19.34 -7.22 -12.61
CA ASN A 323 -19.14 -8.64 -12.38
C ASN A 323 -18.25 -9.28 -13.45
N ILE A 324 -18.49 -8.98 -14.72
CA ILE A 324 -17.70 -9.52 -15.83
C ILE A 324 -16.29 -8.92 -15.77
N ALA A 325 -16.19 -7.60 -15.62
CA ALA A 325 -14.91 -6.90 -15.56
C ALA A 325 -13.95 -7.40 -14.47
N ARG A 326 -14.48 -7.81 -13.31
CA ARG A 326 -13.65 -8.25 -12.18
C ARG A 326 -13.48 -9.75 -12.08
N LYS A 327 -14.47 -10.55 -12.49
CA LYS A 327 -14.39 -12.03 -12.41
C LYS A 327 -13.66 -12.64 -13.59
N THR A 328 -13.81 -12.09 -14.80
CA THR A 328 -13.22 -12.66 -16.01
C THR A 328 -11.68 -12.69 -15.98
N PRO A 329 -10.97 -11.63 -15.51
CA PRO A 329 -9.51 -11.70 -15.37
C PRO A 329 -9.05 -12.76 -14.36
N ILE A 330 -9.79 -12.93 -13.25
CA ILE A 330 -9.48 -13.92 -12.21
C ILE A 330 -9.66 -15.34 -12.77
N VAL A 331 -10.78 -15.59 -13.47
CA VAL A 331 -11.07 -16.91 -14.06
C VAL A 331 -10.10 -17.23 -15.20
N LEU A 332 -9.80 -16.27 -16.08
CA LEU A 332 -8.82 -16.45 -17.14
C LEU A 332 -7.40 -16.67 -16.59
N GLY A 333 -7.03 -15.98 -15.51
CA GLY A 333 -5.76 -16.21 -14.82
C GLY A 333 -5.64 -17.59 -14.19
N CYS A 334 -6.72 -18.13 -13.61
CA CYS A 334 -6.76 -19.50 -13.09
C CYS A 334 -6.80 -20.58 -14.18
N CYS A 335 -7.29 -20.25 -15.38
CA CYS A 335 -7.38 -21.18 -16.51
C CYS A 335 -6.20 -21.09 -17.49
N SER A 336 -5.22 -20.21 -17.24
CA SER A 336 -4.00 -20.13 -18.05
C SER A 336 -3.02 -21.21 -17.58
N PRO A 337 -2.66 -22.18 -18.44
CA PRO A 337 -1.90 -23.39 -18.06
C PRO A 337 -0.45 -23.13 -17.64
#